data_AF-A0A964AK00-F1
#
_entry.id   AF-A0A964AK00-F1
#
_cell.length_a   1.000
_cell.length_b   1.000
_cell.length_c   1.000
_cell.angle_alpha   90.00
_cell.angle_beta   90.00
_cell.angle_gamma   90.00
#
_symmetry.space_group_name_H-M   'P 1'
#
loop_
_entity.id
_entity.type
_entity.pdbx_description
1 polymer ?
#
loop_
_entity_poly.entity_id
_entity_poly.type
_entity_poly.pdbx_seq_one_letter_code
_entity_poly.pdbx_strand_id
1 'polypeptide(L)'
;MLNRRTLLLVVPALTLVGCGDPVVVSDYFTVINISPPHGAADIAVDTDLRATFNSPIDDASVDGAVYLEDELEALVPAEVSVLDDGFTLSLKPLDLLKANTGYTLTLAEGLAGDVGALPTDIQSDFVTEGGSVGAGNQAPVASAAQVDEICYVNEPTLLDGGLSYDPEDEPLQFTWRVVSQPEGEEAILIDADTSIVEVTAQVPGEYVIGLVVNDGQLASSEVFVEMSCDWGPDAGG
;
A
#
# COMPACT_ATOMS: atom_id res chain seq x y z
N MET A 1 -9.28 97.86 -41.74
CA MET A 1 -8.63 98.39 -40.51
C MET A 1 -9.61 98.24 -39.35
N LEU A 2 -9.10 98.05 -38.13
CA LEU A 2 -9.78 97.92 -36.83
C LEU A 2 -10.22 96.52 -36.36
N ASN A 3 -9.25 95.83 -35.74
CA ASN A 3 -9.21 95.47 -34.32
C ASN A 3 -10.53 95.56 -33.51
N ARG A 4 -11.00 94.42 -32.97
CA ARG A 4 -11.71 94.38 -31.68
C ARG A 4 -11.39 93.09 -30.91
N ARG A 5 -10.94 93.33 -29.68
CA ARG A 5 -10.58 92.38 -28.63
C ARG A 5 -11.79 91.57 -28.17
N THR A 6 -11.61 90.27 -27.89
CA THR A 6 -12.40 89.57 -26.87
C THR A 6 -11.44 88.75 -26.00
N LEU A 7 -11.59 88.99 -24.70
CA LEU A 7 -10.77 88.51 -23.59
C LEU A 7 -11.27 87.12 -23.13
N LEU A 8 -10.30 86.30 -22.73
CA LEU A 8 -10.35 84.99 -22.06
C LEU A 8 -11.61 84.66 -21.24
N LEU A 9 -12.13 83.45 -21.43
CA LEU A 9 -12.69 82.64 -20.35
C LEU A 9 -11.82 81.40 -20.18
N VAL A 10 -11.20 81.26 -19.01
CA VAL A 10 -10.46 80.07 -18.58
C VAL A 10 -11.48 79.00 -18.20
N VAL A 11 -11.35 77.81 -18.76
CA VAL A 11 -11.91 76.58 -18.20
C VAL A 11 -10.72 75.66 -17.90
N PRO A 12 -10.51 75.23 -16.65
CA PRO A 12 -9.41 74.34 -16.33
C PRO A 12 -9.71 72.94 -16.89
N ALA A 13 -8.81 72.41 -17.70
CA ALA A 13 -8.85 71.01 -18.10
C ALA A 13 -8.53 70.15 -16.87
N LEU A 14 -9.53 69.37 -16.47
CA LEU A 14 -9.51 68.36 -15.43
C LEU A 14 -8.38 67.36 -15.70
N THR A 15 -7.47 67.19 -14.76
CA THR A 15 -6.44 66.14 -14.77
C THR A 15 -7.13 64.77 -14.78
N LEU A 16 -7.04 64.05 -15.90
CA LEU A 16 -7.47 62.67 -15.95
C LEU A 16 -6.46 61.82 -15.18
N VAL A 17 -6.91 61.32 -14.04
CA VAL A 17 -6.27 60.31 -13.19
C VAL A 17 -5.82 59.14 -14.06
N GLY A 18 -4.61 58.65 -13.79
CA GLY A 18 -3.96 57.58 -14.55
C GLY A 18 -4.89 56.40 -14.81
N CYS A 19 -4.87 55.91 -16.05
CA CYS A 19 -5.20 54.51 -16.31
C CYS A 19 -4.36 53.69 -15.34
N GLY A 20 -5.00 52.87 -14.51
CA GLY A 20 -4.30 51.88 -13.71
C GLY A 20 -3.36 51.10 -14.61
N ASP A 21 -2.13 50.88 -14.13
CA ASP A 21 -1.20 49.97 -14.78
C ASP A 21 -1.95 48.70 -15.19
N PRO A 22 -1.70 48.16 -16.40
CA PRO A 22 -2.29 46.90 -16.78
C PRO A 22 -1.97 45.89 -15.68
N VAL A 23 -3.01 45.29 -15.09
CA VAL A 23 -2.84 44.14 -14.22
C VAL A 23 -2.21 43.07 -15.10
N VAL A 24 -0.89 42.89 -14.97
CA VAL A 24 -0.21 41.73 -15.52
C VAL A 24 -0.78 40.57 -14.72
N VAL A 25 -1.73 39.85 -15.31
CA VAL A 25 -2.05 38.50 -14.84
C VAL A 25 -0.79 37.72 -15.16
N SER A 26 0.10 37.60 -14.18
CA SER A 26 1.23 36.68 -14.31
C SER A 26 0.62 35.30 -14.44
N ASP A 27 0.76 34.71 -15.62
CA ASP A 27 0.57 33.28 -15.76
C ASP A 27 1.60 32.64 -14.82
N TYR A 28 1.14 31.78 -13.92
CA TYR A 28 2.01 31.08 -12.98
C TYR A 28 2.11 29.63 -13.42
N PHE A 29 3.31 29.07 -13.29
CA PHE A 29 3.50 27.64 -13.39
C PHE A 29 2.90 26.98 -12.16
N THR A 30 1.95 26.06 -12.35
CA THR A 30 1.23 25.41 -11.25
C THR A 30 1.05 23.93 -11.49
N VAL A 31 1.03 23.18 -10.39
CA VAL A 31 0.67 21.76 -10.38
C VAL A 31 -0.85 21.64 -10.51
N ILE A 32 -1.31 20.94 -11.54
CA ILE A 32 -2.71 20.56 -11.73
C ILE A 32 -3.05 19.33 -10.90
N ASN A 33 -2.14 18.36 -10.88
CA ASN A 33 -2.34 17.10 -10.21
C ASN A 33 -1.02 16.54 -9.70
N ILE A 34 -1.06 15.89 -8.54
CA ILE A 34 0.05 15.10 -8.00
C ILE A 34 -0.53 13.75 -7.56
N SER A 35 0.20 12.69 -7.89
CA SER A 35 -0.16 11.31 -7.61
C SER A 35 1.05 10.61 -6.99
N PRO A 36 0.91 9.98 -5.81
CA PRO A 36 -0.26 9.99 -4.93
C PRO A 36 -0.65 11.40 -4.43
N PRO A 37 -1.94 11.64 -4.14
CA PRO A 37 -2.38 12.90 -3.56
C PRO A 37 -1.91 13.04 -2.11
N HIS A 38 -1.80 14.26 -1.63
CA HIS A 38 -1.42 14.58 -0.25
C HIS A 38 -2.32 13.86 0.77
N GLY A 39 -1.70 13.20 1.74
CA GLY A 39 -2.36 12.43 2.78
C GLY A 39 -2.90 11.07 2.32
N ALA A 40 -2.49 10.57 1.15
CA ALA A 40 -2.89 9.24 0.70
C ALA A 40 -2.29 8.15 1.61
N ALA A 41 -3.07 7.11 1.87
CA ALA A 41 -2.63 5.91 2.57
C ALA A 41 -2.83 4.69 1.66
N ASP A 42 -2.27 3.56 2.07
CA ASP A 42 -2.37 2.27 1.35
C ASP A 42 -1.89 2.37 -0.10
N ILE A 43 -0.80 3.11 -0.31
CA ILE A 43 -0.18 3.25 -1.63
C ILE A 43 0.75 2.07 -1.90
N ALA A 44 0.61 1.44 -3.07
CA ALA A 44 1.45 0.30 -3.43
C ALA A 44 2.94 0.67 -3.44
N VAL A 45 3.80 -0.23 -2.98
CA VAL A 45 5.26 0.02 -2.88
C VAL A 45 5.95 0.20 -4.25
N ASP A 46 5.29 -0.20 -5.34
CA ASP A 46 5.72 -0.05 -6.73
C ASP A 46 4.98 1.10 -7.46
N THR A 47 4.31 1.98 -6.71
CA THR A 47 3.50 3.08 -7.28
C THR A 47 4.34 4.03 -8.12
N ASP A 48 3.82 4.36 -9.30
CA ASP A 48 4.32 5.45 -10.14
C ASP A 48 4.02 6.81 -9.51
N LEU A 49 5.06 7.60 -9.23
CA LEU A 49 4.91 8.97 -8.72
C LEU A 49 4.83 9.94 -9.89
N ARG A 50 3.78 10.78 -9.94
CA ARG A 50 3.52 11.66 -11.08
C ARG A 50 3.04 13.03 -10.64
N ALA A 51 3.43 14.05 -11.41
CA ALA A 51 2.89 15.41 -11.28
C ALA A 51 2.57 15.98 -12.66
N THR A 52 1.40 16.58 -12.82
CA THR A 52 0.96 17.22 -14.06
C THR A 52 0.84 18.71 -13.85
N PHE A 53 1.30 19.51 -14.81
CA PHE A 53 1.38 20.96 -14.73
C PHE A 53 0.49 21.64 -15.77
N ASN A 54 0.25 22.95 -15.57
CA ASN A 54 -0.57 23.77 -16.48
C ASN A 54 0.16 24.27 -17.73
N SER A 55 1.45 23.97 -17.86
CA SER A 55 2.33 24.41 -18.94
C SER A 55 3.41 23.35 -19.17
N PRO A 56 4.06 23.31 -20.35
CA PRO A 56 5.21 22.44 -20.54
C PRO A 56 6.31 22.75 -19.52
N ILE A 57 6.95 21.69 -19.02
CA ILE A 57 8.04 21.73 -18.04
C ILE A 57 9.34 22.08 -18.77
N ASP A 58 10.18 22.91 -18.17
CA ASP A 58 11.56 23.10 -18.61
C ASP A 58 12.43 21.98 -18.05
N ASP A 59 12.79 21.00 -18.89
CA ASP A 59 13.61 19.85 -18.52
C ASP A 59 14.91 20.23 -17.79
N ALA A 60 15.49 21.39 -18.10
CA ALA A 60 16.72 21.85 -17.46
C ALA A 60 16.52 22.25 -15.98
N SER A 61 15.28 22.54 -15.58
CA SER A 61 14.91 22.92 -14.21
C SER A 61 14.55 21.74 -13.32
N VAL A 62 14.42 20.52 -13.87
CA VAL A 62 13.99 19.33 -13.13
C VAL A 62 15.10 18.77 -12.23
N ASP A 63 16.36 18.89 -12.66
CA ASP A 63 17.50 18.32 -11.94
C ASP A 63 17.66 18.97 -10.55
N GLY A 64 17.55 18.16 -9.50
CA GLY A 64 17.60 18.59 -8.11
C GLY A 64 16.35 19.32 -7.58
N ALA A 65 15.38 19.63 -8.44
CA ALA A 65 14.12 20.28 -8.02
C ALA A 65 13.03 19.28 -7.66
N VAL A 66 13.18 18.00 -8.02
CA VAL A 66 12.19 16.96 -7.72
C VAL A 66 12.86 15.77 -7.06
N TYR A 67 12.39 15.43 -5.86
CA TYR A 67 12.96 14.36 -5.06
C TYR A 67 11.92 13.76 -4.12
N LEU A 68 12.21 12.55 -3.65
CA LEU A 68 11.40 11.80 -2.70
C LEU A 68 12.20 11.59 -1.42
N GLU A 69 11.59 11.86 -0.27
CA GLU A 69 12.16 11.64 1.06
C GLU A 69 11.35 10.60 1.83
N ASP A 70 12.00 9.81 2.68
CA ASP A 70 11.35 8.91 3.63
C ASP A 70 10.98 9.61 4.96
N GLU A 71 10.40 8.88 5.90
CA GLU A 71 9.99 9.39 7.22
C GLU A 71 11.14 9.96 8.07
N LEU A 72 12.39 9.65 7.71
CA LEU A 72 13.60 10.14 8.36
C LEU A 72 14.26 11.28 7.56
N GLU A 73 13.56 11.85 6.59
CA GLU A 73 14.05 12.88 5.66
C GLU A 73 15.26 12.40 4.83
N ALA A 74 15.39 11.07 4.64
CA ALA A 74 16.43 10.51 3.79
C ALA A 74 15.97 10.46 2.34
N LEU A 75 16.81 10.91 1.42
CA LEU A 75 16.53 10.87 -0.02
C LEU A 75 16.43 9.43 -0.52
N VAL A 76 15.29 9.12 -1.14
CA VAL A 76 15.04 7.84 -1.82
C VAL A 76 15.55 7.94 -3.26
N PRO A 77 16.50 7.08 -3.69
CA PRO A 77 17.00 7.09 -5.06
C PRO A 77 15.88 6.84 -6.08
N ALA A 78 15.71 7.76 -7.03
CA ALA A 78 14.68 7.68 -8.07
C ALA A 78 15.16 8.27 -9.39
N GLU A 79 14.63 7.76 -10.49
CA GLU A 79 14.75 8.35 -11.83
C GLU A 79 13.63 9.36 -12.06
N VAL A 80 13.99 10.59 -12.44
CA VAL A 80 13.05 11.65 -12.78
C VAL A 80 13.08 11.88 -14.28
N SER A 81 11.91 11.91 -14.91
CA SER A 81 11.77 12.18 -16.35
C SER A 81 10.50 12.98 -16.64
N VAL A 82 10.54 13.79 -17.70
CA VAL A 82 9.36 14.44 -18.27
C VAL A 82 8.84 13.55 -19.40
N LEU A 83 7.54 13.29 -19.42
CA LEU A 83 6.91 12.45 -20.45
C LEU A 83 6.82 13.18 -21.79
N ASP A 84 6.55 12.44 -22.87
CA ASP A 84 6.44 12.98 -24.24
C ASP A 84 5.36 14.06 -24.41
N ASP A 85 4.42 14.17 -23.46
CA ASP A 85 3.44 15.26 -23.44
C ASP A 85 4.06 16.61 -23.06
N GLY A 86 5.19 16.62 -22.35
CA GLY A 86 5.88 17.80 -21.83
C GLY A 86 5.22 18.41 -20.59
N PHE A 87 4.05 17.94 -20.16
CA PHE A 87 3.30 18.50 -19.03
C PHE A 87 3.35 17.60 -17.79
N THR A 88 3.72 16.33 -17.96
CA THR A 88 3.74 15.36 -16.87
C THR A 88 5.16 14.97 -16.53
N LEU A 89 5.50 15.19 -15.26
CA LEU A 89 6.68 14.67 -14.62
C LEU A 89 6.39 13.29 -14.05
N SER A 90 7.30 12.36 -14.30
CA SER A 90 7.31 11.01 -13.75
C SER A 90 8.55 10.84 -12.87
N LEU A 91 8.35 10.43 -11.63
CA LEU A 91 9.42 10.01 -10.72
C LEU A 91 9.24 8.52 -10.43
N LYS A 92 10.27 7.74 -10.74
CA LYS A 92 10.27 6.29 -10.57
C LYS A 92 11.37 5.89 -9.57
N PRO A 93 11.03 5.44 -8.36
CA PRO A 93 11.99 4.88 -7.42
C PRO A 93 12.84 3.78 -8.08
N LEU A 94 14.16 3.80 -7.83
CA LEU A 94 15.08 2.78 -8.36
C LEU A 94 14.86 1.42 -7.69
N ASP A 95 14.51 1.46 -6.40
CA ASP A 95 14.14 0.31 -5.60
C ASP A 95 12.67 0.43 -5.18
N LEU A 96 12.04 -0.71 -4.85
CA LEU A 96 10.69 -0.72 -4.27
C LEU A 96 10.70 0.06 -2.95
N LEU A 97 9.65 0.85 -2.73
CA LEU A 97 9.47 1.59 -1.48
C LEU A 97 9.29 0.60 -0.32
N LYS A 98 9.77 0.97 0.87
CA LYS A 98 9.50 0.19 2.09
C LYS A 98 8.01 0.28 2.43
N ALA A 99 7.42 -0.86 2.76
CA ALA A 99 6.06 -0.99 3.26
C ALA A 99 5.82 -0.19 4.56
N ASN A 100 4.56 0.20 4.81
CA ASN A 100 4.11 0.90 6.02
C ASN A 100 4.98 2.11 6.39
N THR A 101 5.49 2.82 5.38
CA THR A 101 6.42 3.94 5.56
C THR A 101 5.82 5.20 4.93
N GLY A 102 5.96 6.33 5.63
CA GLY A 102 5.60 7.64 5.08
C GLY A 102 6.67 8.17 4.14
N TYR A 103 6.25 8.71 3.00
CA TYR A 103 7.12 9.37 2.04
C TYR A 103 6.60 10.77 1.73
N THR A 104 7.51 11.68 1.44
CA THR A 104 7.20 13.04 1.00
C THR A 104 7.80 13.28 -0.38
N LEU A 105 6.94 13.44 -1.39
CA LEU A 105 7.36 13.91 -2.71
C LEU A 105 7.44 15.44 -2.68
N THR A 106 8.61 16.00 -2.99
CA THR A 106 8.83 17.44 -3.03
C THR A 106 9.07 17.91 -4.46
N LEU A 107 8.33 18.93 -4.87
CA LEU A 107 8.56 19.76 -6.04
C LEU A 107 9.05 21.12 -5.54
N ALA A 108 10.34 21.38 -5.65
CA ALA A 108 10.96 22.57 -5.08
C ALA A 108 10.55 23.86 -5.81
N GLU A 109 10.61 24.96 -5.09
CA GLU A 109 10.54 26.30 -5.66
C GLU A 109 11.56 26.45 -6.78
N GLY A 110 11.18 27.17 -7.83
CA GLY A 110 12.06 27.36 -8.99
C GLY A 110 11.98 26.27 -10.07
N LEU A 111 11.28 25.14 -9.84
CA LEU A 111 10.90 24.25 -10.93
C LEU A 111 10.11 25.05 -11.98
N ALA A 112 10.57 25.04 -13.22
CA ALA A 112 10.13 25.97 -14.25
C ALA A 112 9.34 25.29 -15.37
N GLY A 113 8.51 26.07 -16.02
CA GLY A 113 7.86 25.78 -17.28
C GLY A 113 7.77 27.04 -18.15
N ASP A 114 7.13 26.93 -19.32
CA ASP A 114 7.07 28.03 -20.29
C ASP A 114 6.45 29.34 -19.74
N VAL A 115 5.59 29.23 -18.72
CA VAL A 115 4.88 30.36 -18.10
C VAL A 115 5.50 30.84 -16.78
N GLY A 116 6.71 30.38 -16.42
CA GLY A 116 7.40 30.82 -15.20
C GLY A 116 7.84 29.66 -14.32
N ALA A 117 8.05 29.90 -13.02
CA ALA A 117 8.50 28.88 -12.07
C ALA A 117 7.55 28.73 -10.89
N LEU A 118 7.61 27.58 -10.20
CA LEU A 118 6.90 27.34 -8.96
C LEU A 118 7.30 28.40 -7.93
N PRO A 119 6.33 29.11 -7.33
CA PRO A 119 6.62 30.21 -6.40
C PRO A 119 7.04 29.73 -5.01
N THR A 120 6.75 28.48 -4.66
CA THR A 120 7.07 27.83 -3.38
C THR A 120 7.21 26.33 -3.60
N ASP A 121 7.82 25.64 -2.64
CA ASP A 121 7.81 24.18 -2.58
C ASP A 121 6.36 23.65 -2.54
N ILE A 122 6.11 22.58 -3.28
CA ILE A 122 4.88 21.81 -3.24
C ILE A 122 5.24 20.41 -2.79
N GLN A 123 4.62 19.98 -1.70
CA GLN A 123 4.84 18.66 -1.12
C GLN A 123 3.58 17.81 -1.20
N SER A 124 3.77 16.51 -1.41
CA SER A 124 2.72 15.50 -1.29
C SER A 124 3.25 14.36 -0.43
N ASP A 125 2.72 14.24 0.78
CA ASP A 125 2.93 13.06 1.62
C ASP A 125 1.95 11.95 1.29
N PHE A 126 2.45 10.73 1.37
CA PHE A 126 1.66 9.52 1.29
C PHE A 126 2.29 8.42 2.14
N VAL A 127 1.48 7.45 2.53
CA VAL A 127 1.92 6.27 3.27
C VAL A 127 1.77 5.07 2.36
N THR A 128 2.85 4.31 2.20
CA THR A 128 2.79 3.05 1.47
C THR A 128 2.06 1.99 2.29
N GLU A 129 1.32 1.12 1.63
CA GLU A 129 0.68 -0.03 2.25
C GLU A 129 1.68 -0.86 3.06
N GLY A 130 1.21 -1.42 4.18
CA GLY A 130 1.95 -2.43 4.92
C GLY A 130 2.00 -3.70 4.10
N GLY A 131 2.94 -3.76 3.15
CA GLY A 131 3.36 -4.97 2.46
C GLY A 131 2.20 -5.81 1.95
N SER A 132 1.64 -5.43 0.80
CA SER A 132 1.44 -6.35 -0.33
C SER A 132 0.70 -5.66 -1.47
N VAL A 133 1.42 -5.57 -2.59
CA VAL A 133 1.02 -4.93 -3.84
C VAL A 133 -0.31 -5.49 -4.34
N GLY A 134 -1.33 -4.65 -4.39
CA GLY A 134 -2.27 -4.58 -5.53
C GLY A 134 -3.13 -5.82 -5.87
N ALA A 135 -3.12 -6.87 -5.05
CA ALA A 135 -4.17 -7.86 -4.95
C ALA A 135 -4.68 -7.75 -3.52
N GLY A 136 -5.95 -7.39 -3.32
CA GLY A 136 -6.49 -7.35 -1.96
C GLY A 136 -6.23 -8.67 -1.23
N ASN A 137 -6.14 -8.62 0.11
CA ASN A 137 -5.88 -9.74 1.02
C ASN A 137 -6.26 -11.09 0.40
N GLN A 138 -5.27 -11.96 0.20
CA GLN A 138 -5.52 -13.31 -0.29
C GLN A 138 -5.93 -14.19 0.88
N ALA A 139 -6.64 -15.29 0.59
CA ALA A 139 -6.92 -16.25 1.66
C ALA A 139 -5.62 -17.01 1.99
N PRO A 140 -5.36 -17.29 3.26
CA PRO A 140 -4.16 -18.03 3.64
C PRO A 140 -4.22 -19.47 3.11
N VAL A 141 -3.06 -20.10 3.01
CA VAL A 141 -2.91 -21.47 2.54
C VAL A 141 -2.63 -22.38 3.74
N ALA A 142 -3.63 -23.20 4.10
CA ALA A 142 -3.45 -24.22 5.12
C ALA A 142 -2.58 -25.36 4.60
N SER A 143 -1.71 -25.87 5.46
CA SER A 143 -0.95 -27.09 5.27
C SER A 143 -1.01 -27.89 6.56
N ALA A 144 -1.33 -29.17 6.49
CA ALA A 144 -1.44 -30.04 7.66
C ALA A 144 -0.81 -31.40 7.34
N ALA A 145 -0.02 -31.92 8.27
CA ALA A 145 0.58 -33.25 8.16
C ALA A 145 0.64 -33.94 9.54
N GLN A 146 0.60 -35.26 9.52
CA GLN A 146 0.90 -36.06 10.71
C GLN A 146 2.41 -36.01 10.97
N VAL A 147 2.81 -35.77 12.23
CA VAL A 147 4.24 -35.77 12.60
C VAL A 147 4.77 -37.20 12.67
N ASP A 148 3.99 -38.11 13.24
CA ASP A 148 4.31 -39.53 13.38
C ASP A 148 3.37 -40.36 12.48
N GLU A 149 3.88 -41.26 11.62
CA GLU A 149 3.05 -42.07 10.71
C GLU A 149 2.17 -43.13 11.41
N ILE A 150 2.23 -43.24 12.73
CA ILE A 150 1.56 -44.28 13.52
C ILE A 150 0.61 -43.61 14.51
N CYS A 151 -0.63 -44.11 14.57
CA CYS A 151 -1.61 -43.72 15.58
C CYS A 151 -2.02 -44.93 16.41
N TYR A 152 -1.93 -44.81 17.74
CA TYR A 152 -2.45 -45.80 18.67
C TYR A 152 -3.56 -45.23 19.54
N VAL A 153 -4.54 -46.06 19.85
CA VAL A 153 -5.65 -45.70 20.73
C VAL A 153 -5.12 -45.36 22.13
N ASN A 154 -5.59 -44.26 22.70
CA ASN A 154 -5.18 -43.67 23.98
C ASN A 154 -3.73 -43.15 24.01
N GLU A 155 -3.04 -43.08 22.88
CA GLU A 155 -1.75 -42.43 22.77
C GLU A 155 -1.85 -41.11 22.00
N PRO A 156 -1.12 -40.06 22.42
CA PRO A 156 -1.12 -38.78 21.73
C PRO A 156 -0.40 -38.90 20.39
N THR A 157 -1.03 -38.40 19.33
CA THR A 157 -0.44 -38.23 18.00
C THR A 157 -0.42 -36.74 17.66
N LEU A 158 0.71 -36.24 17.17
CA LEU A 158 0.83 -34.82 16.80
C LEU A 158 0.51 -34.60 15.33
N LEU A 159 -0.27 -33.56 15.04
CA LEU A 159 -0.42 -33.00 13.70
C LEU A 159 0.23 -31.62 13.65
N ASP A 160 0.97 -31.36 12.58
CA ASP A 160 1.69 -30.11 12.35
C ASP A 160 1.04 -29.32 11.23
N GLY A 161 0.58 -28.12 11.58
CA GLY A 161 0.04 -27.10 10.69
C GLY A 161 1.04 -25.98 10.37
N GLY A 162 2.27 -26.06 10.88
CA GLY A 162 3.29 -25.00 10.86
C GLY A 162 3.85 -24.64 9.49
N LEU A 163 3.55 -25.44 8.46
CA LEU A 163 3.82 -25.09 7.05
C LEU A 163 2.68 -24.29 6.40
N SER A 164 1.63 -23.95 7.15
CA SER A 164 0.62 -22.99 6.70
C SER A 164 1.24 -21.60 6.59
N TYR A 165 0.84 -20.85 5.57
CA TYR A 165 1.35 -19.50 5.35
C TYR A 165 0.27 -18.60 4.77
N ASP A 166 0.40 -17.31 5.04
CA ASP A 166 -0.35 -16.28 4.34
C ASP A 166 0.53 -15.69 3.21
N PRO A 167 0.00 -15.44 2.00
CA PRO A 167 0.79 -14.86 0.92
C PRO A 167 1.36 -13.47 1.21
N GLU A 168 0.73 -12.75 2.14
CA GLU A 168 1.15 -11.43 2.62
C GLU A 168 1.93 -11.51 3.95
N ASP A 169 2.28 -12.72 4.40
CA ASP A 169 2.98 -13.00 5.67
C ASP A 169 2.24 -12.49 6.92
N GLU A 170 0.91 -12.34 6.86
CA GLU A 170 0.07 -11.99 8.00
C GLU A 170 0.00 -13.13 9.05
N PRO A 171 -0.17 -12.81 10.34
CA PRO A 171 -0.20 -13.81 11.41
C PRO A 171 -1.46 -14.68 11.34
N LEU A 172 -1.27 -16.00 11.49
CA LEU A 172 -2.34 -16.99 11.35
C LEU A 172 -2.95 -17.43 12.69
N GLN A 173 -4.27 -17.56 12.69
CA GLN A 173 -5.05 -18.27 13.70
C GLN A 173 -5.40 -19.67 13.19
N PHE A 174 -5.19 -20.69 14.00
CA PHE A 174 -5.41 -22.09 13.63
C PHE A 174 -6.73 -22.58 14.21
N THR A 175 -7.42 -23.46 13.48
CA THR A 175 -8.61 -24.14 13.99
C THR A 175 -8.61 -25.58 13.49
N TRP A 176 -8.34 -26.49 14.41
CA TRP A 176 -8.39 -27.92 14.21
C TRP A 176 -9.75 -28.49 14.63
N ARG A 177 -10.27 -29.47 13.90
CA ARG A 177 -11.50 -30.18 14.27
C ARG A 177 -11.52 -31.63 13.80
N VAL A 178 -12.30 -32.46 14.49
CA VAL A 178 -12.66 -33.79 14.01
C VAL A 178 -13.74 -33.66 12.94
N VAL A 179 -13.45 -34.11 11.72
CA VAL A 179 -14.38 -34.09 10.57
C VAL A 179 -15.16 -35.41 10.51
N SER A 180 -14.48 -36.53 10.74
CA SER A 180 -15.11 -37.84 10.90
C SER A 180 -14.28 -38.73 11.81
N GLN A 181 -14.96 -39.65 12.49
CA GLN A 181 -14.36 -40.61 13.41
C GLN A 181 -15.22 -41.90 13.47
N PRO A 182 -14.68 -43.01 13.99
CA PRO A 182 -15.45 -44.24 14.21
C PRO A 182 -16.56 -44.05 15.27
N GLU A 183 -17.57 -44.91 15.24
CA GLU A 183 -18.61 -44.92 16.28
C GLU A 183 -18.03 -45.37 17.62
N GLY A 184 -18.27 -44.60 18.68
CA GLY A 184 -17.75 -44.88 20.01
C GLY A 184 -17.43 -43.61 20.78
N GLU A 185 -16.33 -43.63 21.50
CA GLU A 185 -15.83 -42.49 22.26
C GLU A 185 -15.12 -41.49 21.33
N GLU A 186 -15.36 -40.19 21.55
CA GLU A 186 -14.85 -39.13 20.67
C GLU A 186 -13.36 -38.91 20.86
N ALA A 187 -12.63 -38.61 19.79
CA ALA A 187 -11.23 -38.20 19.88
C ALA A 187 -11.07 -36.89 20.66
N ILE A 188 -9.97 -36.79 21.41
CA ILE A 188 -9.63 -35.61 22.21
C ILE A 188 -8.59 -34.80 21.45
N LEU A 189 -8.83 -33.50 21.30
CA LEU A 189 -7.89 -32.53 20.71
C LEU A 189 -7.40 -31.59 21.82
N ILE A 190 -6.08 -31.42 21.93
CA ILE A 190 -5.42 -30.47 22.82
C ILE A 190 -4.64 -29.46 21.95
N ASP A 191 -4.67 -28.18 22.34
CA ASP A 191 -4.04 -27.07 21.61
C ASP A 191 -4.56 -26.91 20.17
N ALA A 192 -5.87 -27.16 19.99
CA ALA A 192 -6.59 -27.13 18.72
C ALA A 192 -6.67 -25.74 18.05
N ASP A 193 -6.16 -24.70 18.70
CA ASP A 193 -6.05 -23.32 18.21
C ASP A 193 -4.59 -22.91 17.91
N THR A 194 -3.66 -23.86 17.97
CA THR A 194 -2.23 -23.61 17.68
C THR A 194 -1.75 -24.31 16.41
N SER A 195 -0.51 -24.04 16.01
CA SER A 195 0.10 -24.67 14.83
C SER A 195 0.38 -26.16 15.02
N ILE A 196 0.39 -26.67 16.24
CA ILE A 196 0.58 -28.10 16.55
C ILE A 196 -0.58 -28.55 17.42
N VAL A 197 -1.37 -29.52 16.94
CA VAL A 197 -2.46 -30.11 17.73
C VAL A 197 -2.05 -31.51 18.19
N GLU A 198 -2.39 -31.85 19.42
CA GLU A 198 -2.32 -33.22 19.92
C GLU A 198 -3.69 -33.88 19.78
N VAL A 199 -3.72 -35.03 19.10
CA VAL A 199 -4.93 -35.84 18.86
C VAL A 199 -4.77 -37.16 19.59
N THR A 200 -5.73 -37.49 20.47
CA THR A 200 -5.80 -38.80 21.12
C THR A 200 -7.06 -39.55 20.68
N ALA A 201 -6.89 -40.58 19.88
CA ALA A 201 -7.98 -41.47 19.47
C ALA A 201 -8.45 -42.33 20.66
N GLN A 202 -9.77 -42.49 20.83
CA GLN A 202 -10.35 -43.27 21.93
C GLN A 202 -10.83 -44.68 21.50
N VAL A 203 -10.98 -44.90 20.20
CA VAL A 203 -11.36 -46.19 19.61
C VAL A 203 -10.56 -46.47 18.34
N PRO A 204 -10.34 -47.74 17.95
CA PRO A 204 -9.62 -48.05 16.72
C PRO A 204 -10.47 -47.72 15.48
N GLY A 205 -9.82 -47.26 14.42
CA GLY A 205 -10.43 -46.98 13.13
C GLY A 205 -9.86 -45.75 12.44
N GLU A 206 -10.58 -45.28 11.42
CA GLU A 206 -10.18 -44.15 10.59
C GLU A 206 -10.70 -42.83 11.16
N TYR A 207 -9.82 -41.85 11.26
CA TYR A 207 -10.11 -40.48 11.68
C TYR A 207 -9.75 -39.52 10.55
N VAL A 208 -10.59 -38.50 10.37
CA VAL A 208 -10.28 -37.36 9.47
C VAL A 208 -10.27 -36.10 10.32
N ILE A 209 -9.11 -35.46 10.40
CA ILE A 209 -8.92 -34.21 11.12
C ILE A 209 -8.78 -33.08 10.10
N GLY A 210 -9.56 -32.01 10.28
CA GLY A 210 -9.55 -30.83 9.42
C GLY A 210 -8.80 -29.66 10.06
N LEU A 211 -8.06 -28.92 9.24
CA LEU A 211 -7.43 -27.65 9.60
C LEU A 211 -7.95 -26.52 8.70
N VAL A 212 -8.35 -25.41 9.33
CA VAL A 212 -8.55 -24.11 8.68
C VAL A 212 -7.64 -23.10 9.36
N VAL A 213 -6.97 -22.25 8.58
CA VAL A 213 -6.22 -21.10 9.09
C VAL A 213 -6.89 -19.78 8.66
N ASN A 214 -6.77 -18.74 9.49
CA ASN A 214 -7.37 -17.42 9.25
C ASN A 214 -6.38 -16.31 9.59
N ASP A 215 -6.32 -15.29 8.73
CA ASP A 215 -5.44 -14.11 8.84
C ASP A 215 -6.10 -12.91 9.56
N GLY A 216 -7.30 -13.10 10.14
CA GLY A 216 -8.13 -12.04 10.71
C GLY A 216 -9.18 -11.44 9.76
N GLN A 217 -9.08 -11.71 8.46
CA GLN A 217 -9.98 -11.20 7.41
C GLN A 217 -10.61 -12.32 6.58
N LEU A 218 -9.81 -13.26 6.07
CA LEU A 218 -10.18 -14.39 5.23
C LEU A 218 -9.75 -15.72 5.86
N ALA A 219 -10.48 -16.78 5.53
CA ALA A 219 -10.15 -18.14 5.96
C ALA A 219 -9.64 -18.96 4.77
N SER A 220 -8.72 -19.87 5.03
CA SER A 220 -8.22 -20.82 4.04
C SER A 220 -9.33 -21.78 3.59
N SER A 221 -9.07 -22.50 2.49
CA SER A 221 -9.74 -23.79 2.29
C SER A 221 -9.33 -24.75 3.40
N GLU A 222 -10.24 -25.64 3.79
CA GLU A 222 -9.93 -26.68 4.78
C GLU A 222 -9.04 -27.76 4.16
N VAL A 223 -8.00 -28.16 4.89
CA VAL A 223 -7.15 -29.31 4.55
C VAL A 223 -7.39 -30.43 5.54
N PHE A 224 -7.15 -31.67 5.10
CA PHE A 224 -7.48 -32.87 5.88
C PHE A 224 -6.26 -33.74 6.10
N VAL A 225 -6.16 -34.31 7.30
CA VAL A 225 -5.24 -35.40 7.63
C VAL A 225 -6.08 -36.63 7.94
N GLU A 226 -5.78 -37.73 7.24
CA GLU A 226 -6.38 -39.04 7.47
C GLU A 226 -5.45 -39.85 8.38
N MET A 227 -5.99 -40.39 9.46
CA MET A 227 -5.25 -41.21 10.42
C MET A 227 -5.93 -42.57 10.57
N SER A 228 -5.13 -43.64 10.56
CA SER A 228 -5.60 -44.99 10.88
C SER A 228 -5.04 -45.37 12.24
N CYS A 229 -5.92 -45.52 13.24
CA CYS A 229 -5.54 -45.78 14.62
C CYS A 229 -5.88 -47.22 15.02
N ASP A 230 -4.93 -47.91 15.64
CA ASP A 230 -5.14 -49.27 16.16
C ASP A 230 -4.76 -49.40 17.64
N TRP A 231 -4.98 -50.57 18.24
CA TRP A 231 -4.74 -50.78 19.67
C TRP A 231 -3.25 -50.86 20.07
N GLY A 232 -2.33 -50.72 19.12
CA GLY A 232 -0.91 -50.90 19.36
C GLY A 232 -0.50 -52.36 19.60
N PRO A 233 0.82 -52.62 19.64
CA PRO A 233 1.36 -53.97 19.81
C PRO A 233 1.08 -54.58 21.19
N ASP A 234 0.69 -53.77 22.19
CA ASP A 234 0.60 -54.18 23.61
C ASP A 234 -0.83 -54.54 24.07
N ALA A 235 -1.85 -54.45 23.22
CA ALA A 235 -3.25 -54.73 23.60
C ALA A 235 -3.63 -56.22 23.77
N GLY A 236 -2.64 -57.12 23.75
CA GLY A 236 -2.82 -58.55 23.99
C GLY A 236 -2.27 -58.98 25.35
N GLY A 237 -3.03 -58.78 26.43
CA GLY A 237 -2.73 -59.27 27.78
C GLY A 237 -3.96 -59.84 28.49
#